data_AF-A0A7C6WDB6-F1
#
_entry.id   AF-A0A7C6WDB6-F1
#
_cell.length_a   1.000
_cell.length_b   1.000
_cell.length_c   1.000
_cell.angle_alpha   90.00
_cell.angle_beta   90.00
_cell.angle_gamma   90.00
#
_symmetry.space_group_name_H-M   'P 1'
#
loop_
_entity.id
_entity.type
_entity.pdbx_description
1 polymer ?
#
loop_
_entity_poly.entity_id
_entity_poly.type
_entity_poly.pdbx_seq_one_letter_code
_entity_poly.pdbx_strand_id
1 'polypeptide(L)'
;MEFGWINLFGAIVVVLIMVPNIFYALSKKEEKTEVTTKKFIVILEQIGRYSCIVLMCLPILVWRFGFGSSTEFLVYIIVNAVLILLYYIFWIMYSKKKTLAKAFLLAIIPTMIFFISGLLLRHWLLVAAAFIFGVAHVGVTYETHKK
;
A
#
# COMPACT_ATOMS: atom_id res chain seq x y z
N MET A 1 -7.02 -17.16 14.93
CA MET A 1 -8.21 -16.74 14.17
C MET A 1 -7.89 -16.94 12.69
N GLU A 2 -8.47 -17.96 12.08
CA GLU A 2 -8.32 -18.21 10.64
C GLU A 2 -9.44 -17.46 9.91
N PHE A 3 -9.08 -16.79 8.83
CA PHE A 3 -10.10 -16.25 7.93
C PHE A 3 -10.47 -17.35 6.94
N GLY A 4 -11.75 -17.39 6.55
CA GLY A 4 -12.20 -18.27 5.48
C GLY A 4 -11.66 -17.79 4.13
N TRP A 5 -12.56 -17.58 3.19
CA TRP A 5 -12.17 -17.25 1.81
C TRP A 5 -11.78 -15.78 1.61
N ILE A 6 -12.13 -14.89 2.55
CA ILE A 6 -11.93 -13.43 2.42
C ILE A 6 -11.44 -12.84 3.75
N ASN A 7 -10.37 -12.04 3.68
CA ASN A 7 -9.90 -11.16 4.75
C ASN A 7 -10.69 -9.85 4.75
N LEU A 8 -11.83 -9.81 5.45
CA LEU A 8 -12.66 -8.59 5.49
C LEU A 8 -11.89 -7.39 6.08
N PHE A 9 -11.08 -7.61 7.11
CA PHE A 9 -10.26 -6.54 7.69
C PHE A 9 -9.20 -6.02 6.73
N GLY A 10 -8.54 -6.92 6.00
CA GLY A 10 -7.60 -6.54 4.93
C GLY A 10 -8.28 -5.75 3.81
N ALA A 11 -9.48 -6.16 3.40
CA ALA A 11 -10.26 -5.44 2.40
C ALA A 11 -10.64 -4.01 2.86
N ILE A 12 -11.04 -3.85 4.13
CA ILE A 12 -11.31 -2.52 4.70
C ILE A 12 -10.05 -1.64 4.65
N VAL A 13 -8.90 -2.17 5.06
CA VAL A 13 -7.60 -1.46 4.99
C VAL A 13 -7.30 -1.01 3.56
N VAL A 14 -7.46 -1.91 2.58
CA VAL A 14 -7.26 -1.63 1.16
C VAL A 14 -8.17 -0.51 0.67
N VAL A 15 -9.47 -0.56 1.01
CA VAL A 15 -10.41 0.49 0.62
C VAL A 15 -9.97 1.83 1.17
N LEU A 16 -9.64 1.90 2.47
CA LEU A 16 -9.21 3.14 3.12
C LEU A 16 -7.96 3.75 2.45
N ILE A 17 -6.94 2.96 2.14
CA ILE A 17 -5.72 3.50 1.49
C ILE A 17 -5.99 3.94 0.03
N MET A 18 -6.96 3.33 -0.64
CA MET A 18 -7.28 3.60 -2.05
C MET A 18 -8.13 4.86 -2.24
N VAL A 19 -8.99 5.20 -1.28
CA VAL A 19 -9.85 6.39 -1.36
C VAL A 19 -9.10 7.67 -1.77
N PRO A 20 -8.05 8.13 -1.04
CA PRO A 20 -7.35 9.35 -1.43
C PRO A 20 -6.55 9.20 -2.74
N ASN A 21 -6.04 8.00 -3.04
CA ASN A 21 -5.34 7.72 -4.30
C ASN A 21 -6.26 7.91 -5.51
N ILE A 22 -7.50 7.44 -5.42
CA ILE A 22 -8.51 7.57 -6.49
C ILE A 22 -8.88 9.04 -6.68
N PHE A 23 -9.17 9.76 -5.59
CA PHE A 23 -9.46 11.20 -5.67
C PHE A 23 -8.32 11.98 -6.33
N TYR A 24 -7.07 11.71 -5.94
CA TYR A 24 -5.91 12.35 -6.55
C TYR A 24 -5.77 12.03 -8.04
N ALA A 25 -5.96 10.77 -8.44
CA ALA A 25 -5.90 10.36 -9.84
C ALA A 25 -6.97 11.04 -10.71
N LEU A 26 -8.18 11.22 -10.17
CA LEU A 26 -9.25 11.94 -10.84
C LEU A 26 -8.92 13.43 -11.00
N SER A 27 -8.36 14.07 -9.98
CA SER A 27 -7.95 15.48 -10.05
C SER A 27 -6.77 15.74 -11.00
N LYS A 28 -5.89 14.74 -11.23
CA LYS A 28 -4.71 14.88 -12.11
C LYS A 28 -4.95 14.49 -13.56
N LYS A 29 -6.12 13.96 -13.92
CA LYS A 29 -6.41 13.47 -15.27
C LYS A 29 -6.27 14.54 -16.37
N GLU A 30 -6.30 15.83 -16.00
CA GLU A 30 -6.12 16.97 -16.90
C GLU A 30 -4.65 17.39 -17.11
N GLU A 31 -3.74 17.05 -16.18
CA GLU A 31 -2.32 17.36 -16.28
C GLU A 31 -1.52 16.12 -16.72
N LYS A 32 -1.41 15.88 -18.03
CA LYS A 32 -0.46 14.89 -18.57
C LYS A 32 0.97 15.38 -18.33
N THR A 33 1.52 15.09 -17.16
CA THR A 33 2.95 15.23 -16.92
C THR A 33 3.65 14.08 -17.63
N GLU A 34 4.47 14.35 -18.64
CA GLU A 34 5.37 13.34 -19.20
C GLU A 34 6.33 12.87 -18.09
N VAL A 35 6.07 11.66 -17.61
CA VAL A 35 6.90 10.97 -16.63
C VAL A 35 8.08 10.38 -17.39
N THR A 36 9.28 10.90 -17.13
CA THR A 36 10.55 10.43 -17.71
C THR A 36 11.04 9.10 -17.12
N THR A 37 10.26 8.51 -16.20
CA THR A 37 10.58 7.23 -15.56
C THR A 37 10.57 6.08 -16.57
N LYS A 38 11.53 5.15 -16.43
CA LYS A 38 11.60 3.93 -17.24
C LYS A 38 10.29 3.14 -17.14
N LYS A 39 9.68 2.83 -18.29
CA LYS A 39 8.40 2.09 -18.40
C LYS A 39 8.39 0.80 -17.58
N PHE A 40 9.52 0.10 -17.51
CA PHE A 40 9.68 -1.12 -16.71
C PHE A 40 9.39 -0.89 -15.21
N ILE A 41 9.90 0.19 -14.61
CA ILE A 41 9.71 0.48 -13.18
C ILE A 41 8.24 0.78 -12.88
N VAL A 42 7.57 1.52 -13.77
CA VAL A 42 6.13 1.80 -13.64
C VAL A 42 5.31 0.51 -13.73
N ILE A 43 5.64 -0.39 -14.66
CA ILE A 43 4.96 -1.69 -14.77
C ILE A 43 5.16 -2.51 -13.49
N LEU A 44 6.39 -2.54 -12.97
CA LEU A 44 6.71 -3.27 -11.74
C LEU A 44 5.95 -2.72 -10.53
N GLU A 45 5.82 -1.39 -10.43
CA GLU A 45 5.00 -0.73 -9.41
C GLU A 45 3.54 -1.19 -9.49
N GLN A 46 2.94 -1.18 -10.69
CA GLN A 46 1.54 -1.57 -10.86
C GLN A 46 1.32 -3.05 -10.55
N ILE A 47 2.18 -3.94 -11.04
CA ILE A 47 2.11 -5.38 -10.73
C ILE A 47 2.21 -5.59 -9.22
N GLY A 48 3.18 -4.96 -8.56
CA GLY A 48 3.35 -5.04 -7.10
C GLY A 48 2.12 -4.52 -6.36
N ARG A 49 1.61 -3.34 -6.72
CA ARG A 49 0.44 -2.70 -6.11
C ARG A 49 -0.80 -3.57 -6.19
N TYR A 50 -1.14 -4.06 -7.39
CA TYR A 50 -2.33 -4.89 -7.57
C TYR A 50 -2.18 -6.26 -6.91
N SER A 51 -0.97 -6.83 -6.92
CA SER A 51 -0.68 -8.06 -6.18
C SER A 51 -0.90 -7.85 -4.67
N CYS A 52 -0.41 -6.75 -4.09
CA CYS A 52 -0.66 -6.41 -2.69
C CYS A 52 -2.15 -6.28 -2.38
N ILE A 53 -2.90 -5.57 -3.22
CA ILE A 53 -4.35 -5.38 -3.07
C ILE A 53 -5.09 -6.73 -3.05
N VAL A 54 -4.77 -7.61 -3.99
CA VAL A 54 -5.42 -8.93 -4.12
C VAL A 54 -5.03 -9.84 -2.96
N LEU A 55 -3.75 -9.97 -2.66
CA LEU A 55 -3.22 -10.89 -1.63
C LEU A 55 -3.53 -10.43 -0.19
N MET A 56 -3.79 -9.14 0.02
CA MET A 56 -4.27 -8.62 1.32
C MET A 56 -5.70 -9.09 1.60
N CYS A 57 -6.51 -9.24 0.55
CA CYS A 57 -7.93 -9.59 0.64
C CYS A 57 -8.18 -11.11 0.56
N LEU A 58 -7.38 -11.83 -0.24
CA LEU A 58 -7.62 -13.23 -0.56
C LEU A 58 -6.43 -14.11 -0.13
N PRO A 59 -6.69 -15.27 0.51
CA PRO A 59 -5.66 -16.22 0.95
C PRO A 59 -5.11 -17.06 -0.22
N ILE A 60 -4.67 -16.42 -1.30
CA ILE A 60 -4.26 -17.12 -2.52
C ILE A 60 -2.91 -17.80 -2.29
N LEU A 61 -2.85 -19.12 -2.56
CA LEU A 61 -1.64 -19.94 -2.46
C LEU A 61 -1.04 -19.98 -1.04
N VAL A 62 -1.88 -19.89 0.00
CA VAL A 62 -1.44 -20.00 1.41
C VAL A 62 -2.20 -21.12 2.12
N TRP A 63 -1.47 -21.98 2.83
CA TRP A 63 -2.04 -23.13 3.56
C TRP A 63 -2.75 -22.73 4.86
N ARG A 64 -2.29 -21.68 5.53
CA ARG A 64 -2.93 -21.10 6.73
C ARG A 64 -2.90 -19.59 6.65
N PHE A 65 -4.06 -19.00 6.45
CA PHE A 65 -4.22 -17.56 6.35
C PHE A 65 -4.96 -17.03 7.58
N GLY A 66 -4.23 -16.34 8.45
CA GLY A 66 -4.81 -15.83 9.70
C GLY A 66 -3.77 -15.58 10.78
N PHE A 67 -4.28 -15.26 11.96
CA PHE A 67 -3.49 -14.88 13.12
C PHE A 67 -3.29 -16.08 14.05
N GLY A 68 -2.05 -16.26 14.52
CA GLY A 68 -1.66 -17.33 15.44
C GLY A 68 -2.22 -17.11 16.85
N SER A 69 -2.56 -15.87 17.21
CA SER A 69 -3.17 -15.52 18.48
C SER A 69 -4.09 -14.30 18.37
N SER A 70 -4.95 -14.09 19.38
CA SER A 70 -5.76 -12.87 19.50
C SER A 70 -4.90 -11.61 19.68
N THR A 71 -3.72 -11.75 20.30
CA THR A 71 -2.74 -10.67 20.45
C THR A 71 -2.17 -10.23 19.10
N GLU A 72 -1.81 -11.17 18.23
CA GLU A 72 -1.35 -10.84 16.87
C GLU A 72 -2.42 -10.11 16.05
N PHE A 73 -3.68 -10.52 16.19
CA PHE A 73 -4.79 -9.82 15.56
C PHE A 73 -4.96 -8.39 16.09
N LEU A 74 -4.87 -8.20 17.41
CA LEU A 74 -4.95 -6.88 18.01
C LEU A 74 -3.80 -5.98 17.54
N VAL A 75 -2.58 -6.50 17.49
CA VAL A 75 -1.40 -5.81 16.93
C VAL A 75 -1.66 -5.42 15.48
N TYR A 76 -2.19 -6.34 14.66
CA TYR A 76 -2.54 -6.06 13.28
C TYR A 76 -3.52 -4.89 13.14
N ILE A 77 -4.59 -4.86 13.95
CA ILE A 77 -5.58 -3.78 13.92
C ILE A 77 -4.95 -2.45 14.34
N ILE A 78 -4.21 -2.43 15.45
CA ILE A 78 -3.59 -1.19 15.98
C ILE A 78 -2.58 -0.63 14.99
N VAL A 79 -1.67 -1.45 14.47
CA VAL A 79 -0.63 -1.00 13.53
C VAL A 79 -1.25 -0.47 12.26
N ASN A 80 -2.23 -1.17 11.68
CA ASN A 80 -2.92 -0.69 10.48
C ASN A 80 -3.69 0.62 10.76
N ALA A 81 -4.39 0.73 11.89
CA ALA A 81 -5.10 1.95 12.25
C ALA A 81 -4.16 3.16 12.38
N VAL A 82 -3.03 3.00 13.07
CA VAL A 82 -2.02 4.05 13.22
C VAL A 82 -1.42 4.45 11.87
N LEU A 83 -1.03 3.49 11.04
CA LEU A 83 -0.46 3.76 9.72
C LEU A 83 -1.46 4.44 8.79
N ILE A 84 -2.72 4.02 8.79
CA ILE A 84 -3.78 4.66 8.01
C ILE A 84 -4.00 6.09 8.49
N LEU A 85 -4.06 6.33 9.81
CA LEU A 85 -4.21 7.69 10.35
C LEU A 85 -3.06 8.60 9.88
N LEU A 86 -1.82 8.12 10.00
CA LEU A 86 -0.65 8.84 9.50
C LEU A 86 -0.74 9.11 8.00
N TYR A 87 -1.16 8.12 7.22
CA TYR A 87 -1.34 8.25 5.77
C TYR A 87 -2.33 9.37 5.41
N TYR A 88 -3.48 9.44 6.08
CA TYR A 88 -4.45 10.51 5.87
C TYR A 88 -3.91 11.89 6.30
N ILE A 89 -3.17 11.97 7.41
CA ILE A 89 -2.51 13.21 7.85
C ILE A 89 -1.54 13.69 6.76
N PHE A 90 -0.67 12.81 6.25
CA PHE A 90 0.27 13.16 5.19
C PHE A 90 -0.43 13.52 3.88
N TRP A 91 -1.57 12.93 3.56
CA TRP A 91 -2.39 13.31 2.41
C TRP A 91 -2.90 14.74 2.52
N ILE A 92 -3.44 15.12 3.69
CA ILE A 92 -3.90 16.50 3.95
C ILE A 92 -2.70 17.47 3.84
N MET A 93 -1.56 17.12 4.43
CA MET A 93 -0.35 17.94 4.38
C MET A 93 0.20 18.07 2.96
N TYR A 94 0.18 17.00 2.17
CA TYR A 94 0.65 16.98 0.78
C TYR A 94 -0.27 17.80 -0.13
N SER A 95 -1.59 17.72 0.10
CA SER A 95 -2.58 18.51 -0.63
C SER A 95 -2.39 20.02 -0.42
N LYS A 96 -1.97 20.45 0.78
CA LYS A 96 -1.67 21.86 1.08
C LYS A 96 -0.35 22.34 0.46
N LYS A 97 0.70 21.51 0.51
CA LYS A 97 2.02 21.82 -0.04
C LYS A 97 2.69 20.54 -0.50
N LYS A 98 2.76 20.36 -1.82
CA LYS A 98 3.40 19.22 -2.48
C LYS A 98 4.92 19.33 -2.28
N THR A 99 5.50 18.44 -1.50
CA THR A 99 6.96 18.33 -1.30
C THR A 99 7.41 16.89 -1.52
N LEU A 100 8.65 16.71 -1.99
CA LEU A 100 9.24 15.40 -2.23
C LEU A 100 9.20 14.51 -0.97
N ALA A 101 9.53 15.05 0.20
CA ALA A 101 9.51 14.32 1.46
C ALA A 101 8.11 13.75 1.79
N LYS A 102 7.06 14.55 1.60
CA LYS A 102 5.67 14.09 1.83
C LYS A 102 5.24 13.06 0.79
N ALA A 103 5.65 13.22 -0.46
CA ALA A 103 5.39 12.23 -1.51
C ALA A 103 6.02 10.87 -1.16
N PHE A 104 7.26 10.87 -0.67
CA PHE A 104 7.91 9.64 -0.19
C PHE A 104 7.17 9.00 0.98
N LEU A 105 6.73 9.79 1.96
CA LEU A 105 5.96 9.26 3.09
C LEU A 105 4.64 8.63 2.62
N LEU A 106 3.96 9.27 1.67
CA LEU A 106 2.75 8.72 1.04
C LEU A 106 3.01 7.44 0.24
N ALA A 107 4.21 7.22 -0.27
CA ALA A 107 4.60 5.98 -0.94
C ALA A 107 5.00 4.86 0.04
N ILE A 108 5.74 5.23 1.10
CA ILE A 108 6.27 4.28 2.08
C ILE A 108 5.16 3.74 2.98
N ILE A 109 4.20 4.56 3.42
CA ILE A 109 3.18 4.12 4.38
C ILE A 109 2.31 2.97 3.84
N PRO A 110 1.72 3.04 2.62
CA PRO A 110 1.00 1.91 2.03
C PRO A 110 1.87 0.66 1.88
N THR A 111 3.15 0.84 1.54
CA THR A 111 4.11 -0.27 1.46
C THR A 111 4.28 -0.96 2.81
N MET A 112 4.45 -0.18 3.89
CA MET A 112 4.58 -0.70 5.24
C MET A 112 3.31 -1.41 5.72
N ILE A 113 2.13 -0.87 5.37
CA ILE A 113 0.84 -1.50 5.64
C ILE A 113 0.80 -2.91 5.05
N PHE A 114 1.11 -3.07 3.76
CA PHE A 114 1.10 -4.38 3.12
C PHE A 114 2.18 -5.32 3.66
N PHE A 115 3.39 -4.80 3.87
CA PHE A 115 4.52 -5.60 4.35
C PHE A 115 4.27 -6.17 5.75
N ILE A 116 3.90 -5.31 6.71
CA ILE A 116 3.62 -5.75 8.09
C ILE A 116 2.40 -6.67 8.11
N SER A 117 1.36 -6.36 7.33
CA SER A 117 0.18 -7.22 7.24
C SER A 117 0.52 -8.61 6.69
N GLY A 118 1.38 -8.69 5.67
CA GLY A 118 1.89 -9.96 5.16
C GLY A 118 2.65 -10.77 6.21
N LEU A 119 3.48 -10.12 7.03
CA LEU A 119 4.18 -10.80 8.12
C LEU A 119 3.22 -11.34 9.18
N LEU A 120 2.28 -10.52 9.66
CA LEU A 120 1.33 -10.91 10.70
C LEU A 120 0.33 -11.99 10.23
N LEU A 121 -0.08 -11.93 8.95
CA LEU A 121 -0.93 -12.94 8.30
C LEU A 121 -0.14 -14.18 7.84
N ARG A 122 1.19 -14.17 7.97
CA ARG A 122 2.11 -15.21 7.46
C ARG A 122 1.97 -15.45 5.95
N HIS A 123 1.58 -14.41 5.21
CA HIS A 123 1.40 -14.45 3.76
C HIS A 123 2.69 -13.99 3.07
N TRP A 124 3.64 -14.92 2.88
CA TRP A 124 4.96 -14.60 2.31
C TRP A 124 4.91 -14.02 0.89
N LEU A 125 3.93 -14.43 0.07
CA LEU A 125 3.72 -13.80 -1.25
C LEU A 125 3.31 -12.33 -1.13
N LEU A 126 2.48 -11.95 -0.15
CA LEU A 126 2.13 -10.56 0.11
C LEU A 126 3.36 -9.77 0.57
N VAL A 127 4.23 -10.37 1.39
CA VAL A 127 5.50 -9.75 1.80
C VAL A 127 6.40 -9.48 0.59
N ALA A 128 6.57 -10.46 -0.30
CA ALA A 128 7.35 -10.31 -1.53
C ALA A 128 6.76 -9.25 -2.47
N ALA A 129 5.44 -9.28 -2.68
CA ALA A 129 4.73 -8.27 -3.47
C ALA A 129 4.90 -6.87 -2.88
N ALA A 130 4.80 -6.72 -1.55
CA ALA A 130 4.98 -5.46 -0.85
C ALA A 130 6.41 -4.92 -1.00
N PHE A 131 7.42 -5.79 -0.98
CA PHE A 131 8.80 -5.39 -1.22
C PHE A 131 9.00 -4.86 -2.65
N ILE A 132 8.52 -5.60 -3.65
CA ILE A 132 8.58 -5.20 -5.07
C ILE A 132 7.85 -3.87 -5.28
N PHE A 133 6.63 -3.77 -4.74
CA PHE A 133 5.83 -2.54 -4.76
C PHE A 133 6.58 -1.38 -4.13
N GLY A 134 7.16 -1.57 -2.95
CA GLY A 134 7.88 -0.52 -2.22
C GLY A 134 9.06 0.05 -2.99
N VAL A 135 9.94 -0.82 -3.49
CA VAL A 135 11.12 -0.41 -4.26
C VAL A 135 10.69 0.34 -5.52
N ALA A 136 9.75 -0.21 -6.27
CA ALA A 136 9.27 0.42 -7.50
C ALA A 136 8.54 1.75 -7.21
N HIS A 137 7.68 1.80 -6.21
CA HIS A 137 6.86 2.98 -5.88
C HIS A 137 7.72 4.15 -5.37
N VAL A 138 8.73 3.88 -4.55
CA VAL A 138 9.72 4.89 -4.13
C VAL A 138 10.52 5.39 -5.35
N GLY A 139 10.95 4.48 -6.24
CA GLY A 139 11.65 4.85 -7.47
C GLY A 139 10.82 5.78 -8.37
N VAL A 140 9.55 5.43 -8.63
CA VAL A 140 8.64 6.28 -9.41
C VAL A 140 8.39 7.62 -8.72
N THR A 141 8.24 7.62 -7.39
CA THR A 141 8.02 8.84 -6.61
C THR A 141 9.18 9.81 -6.74
N TYR A 142 10.42 9.32 -6.64
CA TYR A 142 11.63 10.11 -6.79
C TYR A 142 11.72 10.75 -8.18
N GLU A 143 11.61 9.95 -9.25
CA GLU A 143 11.71 10.42 -10.63
C GLU A 143 10.63 11.45 -10.98
N THR A 144 9.43 11.32 -10.39
CA THR A 144 8.31 12.24 -10.64
C THR A 144 8.49 13.60 -9.95
N HIS A 145 9.19 13.65 -8.81
CA HIS A 145 9.26 14.83 -7.93
C HIS A 145 10.66 15.45 -7.83
N LYS A 146 11.66 14.89 -8.53
CA LYS A 146 13.02 15.46 -8.61
C LYS A 146 13.10 16.75 -9.46
N LYS A 147 12.10 17.02 -10.28
CA LYS A 147 12.04 18.20 -11.17
C LYS A 147 11.96 19.51 -10.39
#